data_AF-A0A928QYA2-F1
#
_entry.id   AF-A0A928QYA2-F1
#
_cell.length_a   1.000
_cell.length_b   1.000
_cell.length_c   1.000
_cell.angle_alpha   90.00
_cell.angle_beta   90.00
_cell.angle_gamma   90.00
#
_symmetry.space_group_name_H-M   'P 1'
#
loop_
_entity.id
_entity.type
_entity.pdbx_description
1 polymer ?
#
loop_
_entity_poly.entity_id
_entity_poly.type
_entity_poly.pdbx_seq_one_letter_code
_entity_poly.pdbx_strand_id
1 'polypeptide(L)'
;MDLKGFDGKCVRITTCAGEIFEGVVSYDSREYALQEYGQDQEALHMTPIVFYRDEMASVTSLEDVNGPFGHYSERYGLLEEKCLEWGTDLIEEVFDSEDDTQILRMLACMKDHLPSLAARAVPGMAPWRGGKGASEAEAGESEQGPVYMGELEHMLGALVKHSANAKVVREAGALLDGLAAHVS
;
A
#
# COMPACT_ATOMS: atom_id res chain seq x y z
N MET A 1 17.07 6.49 -24.62
CA MET A 1 16.92 5.26 -23.81
C MET A 1 16.58 4.10 -24.73
N ASP A 2 17.13 2.91 -24.47
CA ASP A 2 16.58 1.65 -24.97
C ASP A 2 15.84 1.00 -23.79
N LEU A 3 14.54 0.75 -23.95
CA LEU A 3 13.69 0.24 -22.88
C LEU A 3 13.68 -1.29 -22.83
N LYS A 4 14.07 -1.96 -23.92
CA LYS A 4 14.05 -3.43 -24.00
C LYS A 4 15.05 -4.10 -23.05
N GLY A 5 16.09 -3.39 -22.64
CA GLY A 5 17.06 -3.86 -21.64
C GLY A 5 16.50 -3.97 -20.20
N PHE A 6 15.28 -3.48 -19.96
CA PHE A 6 14.61 -3.46 -18.66
C PHE A 6 13.40 -4.41 -18.57
N ASP A 7 12.99 -5.02 -19.68
CA ASP A 7 11.86 -5.96 -19.72
C ASP A 7 12.00 -7.10 -18.69
N GLY A 8 10.97 -7.29 -17.86
CA GLY A 8 10.90 -8.28 -16.80
C GLY A 8 11.66 -7.93 -15.51
N LYS A 9 12.15 -6.69 -15.34
CA LYS A 9 12.97 -6.28 -14.18
C LYS A 9 12.29 -5.25 -13.29
N CYS A 10 12.69 -5.22 -12.02
CA CYS A 10 12.44 -4.11 -11.13
C CYS A 10 13.30 -2.90 -11.54
N VAL A 11 12.65 -1.77 -11.76
CA VAL A 11 13.29 -0.52 -12.18
C VAL A 11 12.71 0.69 -11.46
N ARG A 12 13.55 1.74 -11.29
CA ARG A 12 13.12 3.10 -10.98
C ARG A 12 13.03 3.93 -12.25
N ILE A 13 11.86 4.46 -12.55
CA ILE A 13 11.59 5.46 -13.59
C ILE A 13 11.61 6.85 -12.95
N THR A 14 12.09 7.86 -13.68
CA THR A 14 11.93 9.27 -13.32
C THR A 14 11.38 10.03 -14.51
N THR A 15 10.32 10.82 -14.32
CA THR A 15 9.69 11.57 -15.42
C THR A 15 10.41 12.87 -15.72
N CYS A 16 10.08 13.47 -16.86
CA CYS A 16 10.50 14.82 -17.23
C CYS A 16 9.92 15.92 -16.31
N ALA A 17 8.91 15.62 -15.49
CA ALA A 17 8.42 16.50 -14.43
C ALA A 17 9.17 16.32 -13.10
N GLY A 18 9.91 15.21 -12.93
CA GLY A 18 10.67 14.89 -11.72
C GLY A 18 9.99 13.91 -10.76
N GLU A 19 8.84 13.36 -11.13
CA GLU A 19 8.15 12.29 -10.39
C GLU A 19 8.96 10.99 -10.47
N ILE A 20 8.83 10.10 -9.48
CA ILE A 20 9.61 8.87 -9.35
C ILE A 20 8.66 7.68 -9.13
N PHE A 21 8.92 6.59 -9.84
CA PHE A 21 8.11 5.36 -9.81
C PHE A 21 9.00 4.11 -9.81
N GLU A 22 8.74 3.16 -8.93
CA GLU A 22 9.34 1.82 -8.95
C GLU A 22 8.33 0.70 -9.17
N GLY A 23 8.70 -0.26 -10.00
CA GLY A 23 7.94 -1.48 -10.22
C GLY A 23 8.62 -2.41 -11.23
N VAL A 24 7.99 -3.55 -11.49
CA VAL A 24 8.41 -4.48 -12.56
C VAL A 24 7.82 -4.04 -13.89
N VAL A 25 8.66 -3.78 -14.89
CA VAL A 25 8.20 -3.33 -16.22
C VAL A 25 8.17 -4.46 -17.24
N SER A 26 7.29 -4.37 -18.23
CA SER A 26 7.29 -5.26 -19.40
C SER A 26 7.15 -4.48 -20.72
N TYR A 27 7.71 -5.03 -21.79
CA TYR A 27 7.87 -4.37 -23.08
C TYR A 27 7.25 -5.17 -24.24
N ASP A 28 6.07 -4.77 -24.71
CA ASP A 28 5.50 -5.19 -25.99
C ASP A 28 5.21 -3.98 -26.90
N SER A 29 4.72 -4.24 -28.11
CA SER A 29 5.17 -3.56 -29.32
C SER A 29 4.07 -2.90 -30.15
N ARG A 30 2.78 -3.06 -29.79
CA ARG A 30 1.65 -2.36 -30.43
C ARG A 30 0.47 -1.95 -29.54
N GLU A 31 0.11 -2.73 -28.53
CA GLU A 31 -1.00 -2.40 -27.62
C GLU A 31 -0.58 -2.69 -26.18
N TYR A 32 -0.84 -1.76 -25.25
CA TYR A 32 -0.35 -1.83 -23.87
C TYR A 32 -1.41 -2.37 -22.92
N ALA A 33 -1.38 -3.68 -22.68
CA ALA A 33 -1.90 -4.27 -21.45
C ALA A 33 -0.77 -4.32 -20.39
N LEU A 34 -0.20 -3.14 -20.06
CA LEU A 34 0.58 -3.01 -18.83
C LEU A 34 -0.39 -2.92 -17.65
N GLN A 35 0.10 -2.49 -16.49
CA GLN A 35 -0.63 -2.56 -15.26
C GLN A 35 -0.25 -1.34 -14.33
N GLU A 36 -1.17 -0.42 -13.97
CA GLU A 36 -1.02 0.64 -12.93
C GLU A 36 -0.92 -0.03 -11.58
N TYR A 37 0.28 -0.08 -11.03
CA TYR A 37 0.40 0.21 -9.61
C TYR A 37 0.88 1.69 -9.59
N GLY A 38 0.22 2.55 -8.80
CA GLY A 38 0.04 4.00 -9.06
C GLY A 38 1.16 4.99 -8.68
N GLN A 39 0.78 6.27 -8.57
CA GLN A 39 1.67 7.44 -8.48
C GLN A 39 2.68 7.44 -7.31
N ASP A 40 3.80 8.13 -7.51
CA ASP A 40 4.60 8.81 -6.49
C ASP A 40 5.15 8.01 -5.28
N GLN A 41 5.27 6.67 -5.31
CA GLN A 41 6.46 5.90 -4.83
C GLN A 41 6.23 4.38 -4.66
N GLU A 42 7.27 3.61 -5.00
CA GLU A 42 7.89 2.75 -3.98
C GLU A 42 7.39 1.31 -3.92
N ALA A 43 7.21 0.61 -5.04
CA ALA A 43 6.69 -0.77 -5.11
C ALA A 43 5.24 -0.92 -4.59
N LEU A 44 4.39 -0.03 -5.08
CA LEU A 44 2.95 -0.22 -5.22
C LEU A 44 2.69 -1.43 -6.16
N HIS A 45 1.46 -2.06 -6.02
CA HIS A 45 -0.34 -3.92 -7.30
C HIS A 45 -1.24 -3.67 -8.61
N MET A 46 -0.84 -4.20 -9.76
CA MET A 46 -0.94 -3.49 -11.03
C MET A 46 -2.25 -3.67 -11.89
N THR A 47 -2.81 -2.61 -12.57
CA THR A 47 -3.79 -2.62 -13.73
C THR A 47 -3.84 -1.23 -14.49
N PRO A 48 -3.64 -1.07 -15.84
CA PRO A 48 -2.61 -0.28 -16.66
C PRO A 48 -2.20 1.25 -16.55
N ILE A 49 -0.90 1.57 -16.28
CA ILE A 49 -0.20 2.84 -16.67
C ILE A 49 0.54 2.64 -18.00
N VAL A 50 0.55 3.63 -18.91
CA VAL A 50 1.43 3.67 -20.09
C VAL A 50 2.33 4.91 -20.04
N PHE A 51 3.64 4.72 -19.92
CA PHE A 51 4.65 5.78 -20.05
C PHE A 51 5.16 5.89 -21.49
N TYR A 52 5.05 7.07 -22.09
CA TYR A 52 5.71 7.38 -23.36
C TYR A 52 7.20 7.70 -23.15
N ARG A 53 8.02 7.42 -24.16
CA ARG A 53 9.50 7.50 -24.05
C ARG A 53 10.03 8.93 -23.85
N ASP A 54 9.25 9.93 -24.27
CA ASP A 54 9.51 11.36 -24.13
C ASP A 54 9.03 11.94 -22.79
N GLU A 55 8.22 11.21 -22.04
CA GLU A 55 7.83 11.53 -20.66
C GLU A 55 8.88 11.05 -19.63
N MET A 56 9.77 10.12 -20.01
CA MET A 56 10.79 9.53 -19.14
C MET A 56 12.16 10.22 -19.26
N ALA A 57 12.64 10.82 -18.17
CA ALA A 57 13.99 11.38 -18.06
C ALA A 57 15.05 10.30 -17.83
N SER A 58 14.78 9.32 -16.94
CA SER A 58 15.69 8.20 -16.65
C SER A 58 14.95 6.92 -16.27
N VAL A 59 15.60 5.76 -16.53
CA VAL A 59 15.20 4.45 -16.00
C VAL A 59 16.46 3.75 -15.47
N THR A 60 16.39 3.20 -14.26
CA THR A 60 17.50 2.56 -13.53
C THR A 60 17.10 1.17 -13.08
N SER A 61 17.97 0.16 -13.29
CA SER A 61 17.70 -1.23 -12.84
C SER A 61 17.99 -1.37 -11.35
N LEU A 62 17.13 -2.08 -10.61
CA LEU A 62 17.25 -2.23 -9.16
C LEU A 62 17.59 -3.65 -8.69
N GLU A 63 17.66 -4.60 -9.62
CA GLU A 63 18.08 -6.00 -9.40
C GLU A 63 19.31 -6.16 -8.48
N ASP A 64 20.28 -5.24 -8.59
CA ASP A 64 21.53 -5.22 -7.82
C ASP A 64 21.55 -4.15 -6.69
N VAL A 65 20.48 -3.38 -6.50
CA VAL A 65 20.44 -2.18 -5.63
C VAL A 65 19.52 -2.42 -4.43
N ASN A 66 20.09 -2.93 -3.33
CA ASN A 66 19.39 -2.92 -2.06
C ASN A 66 19.38 -1.51 -1.46
N GLY A 67 18.20 -0.95 -1.24
CA GLY A 67 18.00 0.25 -0.45
C GLY A 67 18.08 -0.02 1.06
N PRO A 68 17.98 1.01 1.92
CA PRO A 68 18.06 0.85 3.38
C PRO A 68 16.96 -0.05 3.99
N PHE A 69 15.91 -0.41 3.24
CA PHE A 69 14.84 -1.29 3.70
C PHE A 69 14.77 -2.64 2.94
N GLY A 70 15.82 -3.02 2.20
CA GLY A 70 15.91 -4.28 1.45
C GLY A 70 15.85 -4.00 -0.06
N HIS A 71 14.92 -4.66 -0.78
CA HIS A 71 14.68 -4.40 -2.20
C HIS A 71 14.07 -3.01 -2.51
N TYR A 72 13.84 -2.17 -1.49
CA TYR A 72 13.16 -0.88 -1.58
C TYR A 72 14.02 0.24 -0.97
N SER A 73 13.99 1.45 -1.55
CA SER A 73 14.67 2.60 -0.94
C SER A 73 13.93 3.19 0.26
N GLU A 74 12.59 3.11 0.26
CA GLU A 74 11.74 3.72 1.28
C GLU A 74 11.11 2.70 2.23
N ARG A 75 10.65 3.20 3.39
CA ARG A 75 10.13 2.41 4.51
C ARG A 75 8.73 1.83 4.23
N TYR A 76 7.98 2.52 3.41
CA TYR A 76 6.70 2.18 2.77
C TYR A 76 6.57 3.10 1.54
N GLY A 77 5.58 2.88 0.69
CA GLY A 77 5.33 3.68 -0.52
C GLY A 77 3.86 4.12 -0.58
N LEU A 78 3.44 4.62 -1.75
CA LEU A 78 2.10 5.16 -1.90
C LEU A 78 0.99 4.08 -1.84
N LEU A 79 1.31 2.78 -1.95
CA LEU A 79 0.32 1.72 -1.67
C LEU A 79 -0.21 1.84 -0.26
N GLU A 80 0.71 1.83 0.69
CA GLU A 80 0.34 1.80 2.08
C GLU A 80 -0.38 3.10 2.48
N GLU A 81 0.01 4.25 1.92
CA GLU A 81 -0.71 5.51 2.11
C GLU A 81 -2.11 5.52 1.46
N LYS A 82 -2.28 4.95 0.27
CA LYS A 82 -3.60 4.83 -0.38
C LYS A 82 -4.50 3.80 0.28
N CYS A 83 -3.97 2.69 0.80
CA CYS A 83 -4.72 1.78 1.67
C CYS A 83 -5.22 2.50 2.92
N LEU A 84 -4.48 3.47 3.47
CA LEU A 84 -5.04 4.36 4.49
C LEU A 84 -6.19 5.21 3.90
N GLU A 85 -5.95 6.00 2.85
CA GLU A 85 -6.96 6.91 2.29
C GLU A 85 -8.26 6.21 1.89
N TRP A 86 -8.18 5.05 1.24
CA TRP A 86 -9.32 4.35 0.65
C TRP A 86 -10.14 3.50 1.61
N GLY A 87 -9.62 3.09 2.78
CA GLY A 87 -10.45 2.51 3.85
C GLY A 87 -9.95 1.18 4.38
N THR A 88 -10.75 0.54 5.26
CA THR A 88 -10.32 -0.70 5.92
C THR A 88 -10.29 -1.92 5.00
N ASP A 89 -11.08 -1.93 3.93
CA ASP A 89 -11.09 -2.99 2.91
C ASP A 89 -9.72 -3.20 2.24
N LEU A 90 -9.05 -2.14 1.78
CA LEU A 90 -7.73 -2.28 1.17
C LEU A 90 -6.59 -2.50 2.19
N ILE A 91 -6.85 -2.26 3.47
CA ILE A 91 -5.96 -2.69 4.57
C ILE A 91 -6.16 -4.19 4.85
N GLU A 92 -7.40 -4.69 4.74
CA GLU A 92 -7.76 -6.11 4.83
C GLU A 92 -7.09 -6.92 3.70
N GLU A 93 -7.16 -6.45 2.44
CA GLU A 93 -6.48 -7.08 1.30
C GLU A 93 -4.94 -7.18 1.47
N VAL A 94 -4.29 -6.14 1.99
CA VAL A 94 -2.83 -6.17 2.24
C VAL A 94 -2.48 -7.16 3.35
N PHE A 95 -3.32 -7.31 4.37
CA PHE A 95 -3.09 -8.24 5.47
C PHE A 95 -3.40 -9.71 5.12
N ASP A 96 -4.39 -9.95 4.26
CA ASP A 96 -4.72 -11.28 3.73
C ASP A 96 -3.73 -11.77 2.64
N SER A 97 -2.80 -10.92 2.17
CA SER A 97 -1.82 -11.27 1.13
C SER A 97 -0.76 -12.33 1.52
N GLU A 98 -0.61 -12.60 2.82
CA GLU A 98 0.46 -13.40 3.44
C GLU A 98 1.92 -12.92 3.16
N ASP A 99 2.16 -11.84 2.40
CA ASP A 99 3.51 -11.26 2.27
C ASP A 99 3.87 -10.42 3.49
N ASP A 100 4.61 -11.06 4.41
CA ASP A 100 5.26 -10.43 5.56
C ASP A 100 5.91 -9.07 5.23
N THR A 101 6.45 -8.89 4.02
CA THR A 101 7.14 -7.67 3.58
C THR A 101 6.16 -6.53 3.33
N GLN A 102 5.08 -6.80 2.58
CA GLN A 102 4.00 -5.84 2.34
C GLN A 102 3.29 -5.50 3.66
N ILE A 103 3.00 -6.51 4.49
CA ILE A 103 2.39 -6.35 5.82
C ILE A 103 3.28 -5.47 6.71
N LEU A 104 4.61 -5.70 6.74
CA LEU A 104 5.53 -4.89 7.54
C LEU A 104 5.65 -3.44 7.07
N ARG A 105 5.47 -3.17 5.77
CA ARG A 105 5.37 -1.80 5.23
C ARG A 105 4.05 -1.14 5.62
N MET A 106 2.93 -1.85 5.51
CA MET A 106 1.60 -1.35 5.91
C MET A 106 1.55 -0.98 7.39
N LEU A 107 2.07 -1.86 8.26
CA LEU A 107 2.23 -1.58 9.69
C LEU A 107 3.19 -0.40 9.94
N ALA A 108 4.23 -0.22 9.11
CA ALA A 108 5.13 0.92 9.22
C ALA A 108 4.46 2.24 8.83
N CYS A 109 3.58 2.25 7.83
CA CYS A 109 2.79 3.40 7.39
C CYS A 109 1.71 3.78 8.41
N MET A 110 0.88 2.81 8.83
CA MET A 110 -0.15 2.98 9.88
C MET A 110 0.41 3.59 11.16
N LYS A 111 1.67 3.28 11.50
CA LYS A 111 2.36 3.74 12.71
C LYS A 111 2.81 5.20 12.64
N ASP A 112 3.27 5.64 11.47
CA ASP A 112 3.71 7.03 11.28
C ASP A 112 2.50 7.96 11.06
N HIS A 113 1.45 7.46 10.43
CA HIS A 113 0.17 8.17 10.21
C HIS A 113 -0.85 7.98 11.34
N LEU A 114 -0.49 7.28 12.44
CA LEU A 114 -1.40 6.85 13.50
C LEU A 114 -2.34 7.95 14.05
N PRO A 115 -1.90 9.21 14.33
CA PRO A 115 -2.79 10.24 14.84
C PRO A 115 -3.86 10.67 13.83
N SER A 116 -3.52 10.69 12.53
CA SER A 116 -4.45 10.97 11.44
C SER A 116 -5.45 9.83 11.26
N LEU A 117 -4.94 8.60 11.29
CA LEU A 117 -5.74 7.37 11.21
C LEU A 117 -6.78 7.29 12.33
N ALA A 118 -6.36 7.53 13.58
CA ALA A 118 -7.25 7.53 14.74
C ALA A 118 -8.29 8.67 14.70
N ALA A 119 -7.91 9.86 14.24
CA ALA A 119 -8.81 11.03 14.20
C ALA A 119 -9.95 10.90 13.16
N ARG A 120 -9.78 10.11 12.10
CA ARG A 120 -10.80 9.87 11.06
C ARG A 120 -11.52 8.52 11.17
N ALA A 121 -11.09 7.64 12.08
CA ALA A 121 -11.68 6.31 12.23
C ALA A 121 -13.11 6.38 12.80
N VAL A 122 -14.04 5.68 12.18
CA VAL A 122 -15.43 5.54 12.65
C VAL A 122 -15.56 4.36 13.61
N PRO A 123 -16.43 4.44 14.64
CA PRO A 123 -16.56 3.38 15.65
C PRO A 123 -17.30 2.15 15.11
N GLY A 124 -16.83 0.96 15.51
CA GLY A 124 -17.46 -0.33 15.19
C GLY A 124 -16.68 -1.18 14.18
N MET A 125 -17.32 -2.26 13.73
CA MET A 125 -16.85 -3.15 12.66
C MET A 125 -17.32 -2.65 11.30
N ALA A 126 -16.69 -3.11 10.21
CA ALA A 126 -17.15 -2.80 8.87
C ALA A 126 -18.51 -3.48 8.57
N PRO A 127 -19.42 -2.82 7.82
CA PRO A 127 -20.79 -3.31 7.64
C PRO A 127 -20.85 -4.66 6.90
N TRP A 128 -19.90 -4.94 6.01
CA TRP A 128 -19.84 -6.20 5.26
C TRP A 128 -19.69 -7.43 6.17
N ARG A 129 -18.94 -7.32 7.28
CA ARG A 129 -18.82 -8.39 8.28
C ARG A 129 -20.10 -8.66 9.06
N GLY A 130 -21.06 -7.73 9.06
CA GLY A 130 -22.34 -7.86 9.76
C GLY A 130 -23.37 -8.77 9.07
N GLY A 131 -23.09 -9.30 7.87
CA GLY A 131 -24.02 -10.13 7.09
C GLY A 131 -25.25 -9.40 6.54
N LYS A 132 -25.42 -8.11 6.87
CA LYS A 132 -26.27 -7.18 6.16
C LYS A 132 -25.41 -6.57 5.05
N GLY A 133 -25.74 -6.88 3.79
CA GLY A 133 -25.11 -6.19 2.65
C GLY A 133 -25.21 -4.67 2.84
N ALA A 134 -24.16 -3.96 2.46
CA ALA A 134 -24.00 -2.54 2.78
C ALA A 134 -25.26 -1.75 2.42
N SER A 135 -25.95 -1.23 3.44
CA SER A 135 -26.85 -0.10 3.24
C SER A 135 -25.98 1.05 2.75
N GLU A 136 -26.20 1.48 1.51
CA GLU A 136 -25.43 2.52 0.83
C GLU A 136 -25.15 3.67 1.81
N ALA A 137 -23.88 3.82 2.22
CA ALA A 137 -23.48 4.99 2.97
C ALA A 137 -23.75 6.18 2.05
N GLU A 138 -24.49 7.19 2.53
CA GLU A 138 -24.85 8.35 1.72
C GLU A 138 -23.56 8.93 1.13
N ALA A 139 -23.48 8.96 -0.21
CA ALA A 139 -22.25 9.25 -0.94
C ALA A 139 -21.86 10.73 -0.81
N GLY A 140 -21.29 11.08 0.34
CA GLY A 140 -20.56 12.32 0.55
C GLY A 140 -19.37 12.41 -0.40
N GLU A 141 -19.01 13.62 -0.78
CA GLU A 141 -18.12 13.94 -1.90
C GLU A 141 -16.62 13.72 -1.57
N SER A 142 -16.28 12.66 -0.81
CA SER A 142 -14.91 12.29 -0.45
C SER A 142 -14.49 11.00 -1.16
N GLU A 143 -13.40 11.08 -1.92
CA GLU A 143 -12.73 9.92 -2.56
C GLU A 143 -12.04 8.98 -1.56
N GLN A 144 -12.10 9.30 -0.26
CA GLN A 144 -11.58 8.50 0.85
C GLN A 144 -12.70 7.64 1.46
N GLY A 145 -12.43 6.35 1.63
CA GLY A 145 -13.38 5.42 2.23
C GLY A 145 -13.22 5.29 3.75
N PRO A 146 -14.22 4.72 4.43
CA PRO A 146 -14.28 4.66 5.88
C PRO A 146 -13.25 3.71 6.48
N VAL A 147 -12.54 4.18 7.51
CA VAL A 147 -11.74 3.33 8.38
C VAL A 147 -12.53 2.96 9.63
N TYR A 148 -12.80 1.68 9.84
CA TYR A 148 -13.55 1.17 11.00
C TYR A 148 -12.61 0.76 12.13
N MET A 149 -12.72 1.41 13.30
CA MET A 149 -11.77 1.22 14.41
C MET A 149 -11.76 -0.23 14.92
N GLY A 150 -12.93 -0.83 15.14
CA GLY A 150 -13.03 -2.22 15.62
C GLY A 150 -12.55 -3.24 14.59
N GLU A 151 -12.58 -2.89 13.31
CA GLU A 151 -12.05 -3.71 12.23
C GLU A 151 -10.51 -3.64 12.17
N LEU A 152 -9.91 -2.45 12.35
CA LEU A 152 -8.46 -2.32 12.56
C LEU A 152 -7.99 -3.12 13.79
N GLU A 153 -8.69 -2.99 14.92
CA GLU A 153 -8.41 -3.77 16.14
C GLU A 153 -8.50 -5.28 15.88
N HIS A 154 -9.51 -5.72 15.11
CA HIS A 154 -9.71 -7.12 14.78
C HIS A 154 -8.57 -7.67 13.90
N MET A 155 -8.21 -6.96 12.83
CA MET A 155 -7.16 -7.40 11.89
C MET A 155 -5.77 -7.39 12.53
N LEU A 156 -5.41 -6.32 13.25
CA LEU A 156 -4.13 -6.27 13.97
C LEU A 156 -4.09 -7.37 15.06
N GLY A 157 -5.22 -7.63 15.74
CA GLY A 157 -5.36 -8.74 16.67
C GLY A 157 -5.23 -10.12 16.01
N ALA A 158 -5.65 -10.27 14.76
CA ALA A 158 -5.46 -11.48 13.97
C ALA A 158 -3.97 -11.68 13.62
N LEU A 159 -3.28 -10.64 13.13
CA LEU A 159 -1.84 -10.67 12.83
C LEU A 159 -1.02 -11.05 14.08
N VAL A 160 -1.28 -10.42 15.23
CA VAL A 160 -0.61 -10.71 16.51
C VAL A 160 -0.81 -12.17 16.96
N LYS A 161 -1.96 -12.76 16.66
CA LYS A 161 -2.36 -14.10 17.13
C LYS A 161 -1.99 -15.23 16.16
N HIS A 162 -1.81 -14.94 14.87
CA HIS A 162 -1.70 -15.96 13.82
C HIS A 162 -0.50 -15.81 12.88
N SER A 163 0.15 -14.65 12.78
CA SER A 163 1.37 -14.53 11.96
C SER A 163 2.52 -15.34 12.57
N ALA A 164 3.23 -16.08 11.72
CA ALA A 164 4.46 -16.77 12.10
C ALA A 164 5.65 -15.81 12.26
N ASN A 165 5.55 -14.57 11.79
CA ASN A 165 6.64 -13.61 11.76
C ASN A 165 6.67 -12.75 13.02
N ALA A 166 7.68 -12.97 13.87
CA ALA A 166 7.85 -12.26 15.12
C ALA A 166 8.04 -10.74 14.97
N LYS A 167 8.41 -10.22 13.78
CA LYS A 167 8.45 -8.77 13.51
C LYS A 167 7.05 -8.23 13.22
N VAL A 168 6.23 -8.94 12.43
CA VAL A 168 4.81 -8.59 12.17
C VAL A 168 4.04 -8.54 13.49
N VAL A 169 4.12 -9.61 14.29
CA VAL A 169 3.48 -9.71 15.60
C VAL A 169 3.88 -8.54 16.52
N ARG A 170 5.15 -8.13 16.51
CA ARG A 170 5.64 -7.02 17.33
C ARG A 170 5.11 -5.65 16.89
N GLU A 171 5.18 -5.33 15.59
CA GLU A 171 4.73 -4.02 15.10
C GLU A 171 3.19 -3.89 15.13
N ALA A 172 2.46 -4.97 14.86
CA ALA A 172 0.99 -5.00 15.00
C ALA A 172 0.54 -4.85 16.46
N GLY A 173 1.23 -5.49 17.42
CA GLY A 173 0.97 -5.31 18.85
C GLY A 173 1.21 -3.86 19.30
N ALA A 174 2.32 -3.25 18.87
CA ALA A 174 2.61 -1.85 19.18
C ALA A 174 1.60 -0.86 18.56
N LEU A 175 0.94 -1.23 17.45
CA LEU A 175 -0.16 -0.47 16.86
C LEU A 175 -1.46 -0.60 17.66
N LEU A 176 -1.80 -1.79 18.16
CA LEU A 176 -2.96 -1.98 19.05
C LEU A 176 -2.84 -1.14 20.32
N ASP A 177 -1.68 -1.21 21.00
CA ASP A 177 -1.39 -0.39 22.18
C ASP A 177 -1.50 1.11 21.86
N GLY A 178 -1.04 1.52 20.67
CA GLY A 178 -1.12 2.89 20.17
C GLY A 178 -2.55 3.36 19.87
N LEU A 179 -3.39 2.53 19.24
CA LEU A 179 -4.80 2.85 18.96
C LEU A 179 -5.60 2.98 20.26
N ALA A 180 -5.44 2.05 21.20
CA ALA A 180 -6.12 2.07 22.48
C ALA A 180 -5.87 3.38 23.26
N ALA A 181 -4.63 3.91 23.19
CA ALA A 181 -4.24 5.17 23.83
C ALA A 181 -4.80 6.44 23.15
N HIS A 182 -5.45 6.35 21.99
CA HIS A 182 -6.15 7.46 21.32
C HIS A 182 -7.68 7.44 21.54
N VAL A 183 -8.22 6.36 22.13
CA VAL A 183 -9.66 6.18 22.38
C VAL A 183 -10.04 6.45 23.86
N SER A 184 -9.04 6.59 24.74
CA SER A 184 -9.15 6.76 26.20
C SER A 184 -9.02 8.21 26.69
#